data_AF-A0A8H3EWI0-F1
#
_entry.id   AF-A0A8H3EWI0-F1
#
_cell.length_a   1.000
_cell.length_b   1.000
_cell.length_c   1.000
_cell.angle_alpha   90.00
_cell.angle_beta   90.00
_cell.angle_gamma   90.00
#
_symmetry.space_group_name_H-M   'P 1'
#
loop_
_entity.id
_entity.type
_entity.pdbx_description
1 polymer ?
#
loop_
_entity_poly.entity_id
_entity_poly.type
_entity_poly.pdbx_seq_one_letter_code
_entity_poly.pdbx_strand_id
1 'polypeptide(L)'
;MAASTNADHATVLDINAHPTAQKLNARCLEFFTEVQDLTPGKDLEWRLNTHYGPGNPYYQDFCEYILQGLKEGWVAETKLDGNRYRRGKIALPGSENRFFSIAAVYMDSQDVYSGQYHAHPYGEINCVVQIDKTAELKGMQGWQGAGWTSPGPGTHHYPQ
;
A
#
# COMPACT_ATOMS: atom_id res chain seq x y z
N MET A 1 26.30 -20.67 -4.68
CA MET A 1 24.85 -20.96 -4.71
C MET A 1 24.15 -19.93 -3.83
N ALA A 2 23.49 -18.95 -4.43
CA ALA A 2 22.51 -18.12 -3.74
C ALA A 2 21.18 -18.40 -4.42
N ALA A 3 20.24 -18.94 -3.67
CA ALA A 3 18.90 -19.20 -4.17
C ALA A 3 18.30 -17.85 -4.61
N SER A 4 18.05 -17.73 -5.91
CA SER A 4 17.11 -16.76 -6.45
C SER A 4 15.74 -17.09 -5.85
N THR A 5 15.39 -16.44 -4.75
CA THR A 5 14.07 -16.56 -4.14
C THR A 5 13.12 -15.61 -4.87
N ASN A 6 12.59 -16.07 -6.00
CA ASN A 6 11.21 -15.91 -6.45
C ASN A 6 10.39 -14.76 -5.79
N ALA A 7 10.81 -13.52 -5.98
CA ALA A 7 10.22 -12.39 -5.26
C ALA A 7 8.92 -11.84 -5.88
N ASP A 8 8.40 -12.38 -6.99
CA ASP A 8 7.24 -11.77 -7.68
C ASP A 8 6.11 -12.74 -8.11
N HIS A 9 5.93 -13.83 -7.35
CA HIS A 9 4.92 -14.87 -7.63
C HIS A 9 3.52 -14.60 -7.08
N ALA A 10 3.26 -13.41 -6.51
CA ALA A 10 1.91 -13.08 -6.06
C ALA A 10 0.96 -13.06 -7.26
N THR A 11 -0.09 -13.88 -7.20
CA THR A 11 -1.18 -13.88 -8.18
C THR A 11 -1.92 -12.55 -8.10
N VAL A 12 -2.41 -12.07 -9.24
CA VAL A 12 -3.29 -10.89 -9.27
C VAL A 12 -4.65 -11.33 -8.76
N LEU A 13 -5.17 -10.59 -7.78
CA LEU A 13 -6.47 -10.83 -7.17
C LEU A 13 -7.58 -10.84 -8.22
N ASP A 14 -8.47 -11.84 -8.16
CA ASP A 14 -9.76 -11.74 -8.82
C ASP A 14 -10.67 -10.82 -7.99
N ILE A 15 -10.67 -9.54 -8.33
CA ILE A 15 -11.45 -8.52 -7.64
C ILE A 15 -12.95 -8.89 -7.62
N ASN A 16 -13.45 -9.58 -8.66
CA ASN A 16 -14.87 -9.92 -8.76
C ASN A 16 -15.30 -10.98 -7.75
N ALA A 17 -14.37 -11.79 -7.23
CA ALA A 17 -14.65 -12.79 -6.21
C ALA A 17 -14.96 -12.19 -4.83
N HIS A 18 -14.61 -10.92 -4.59
CA HIS A 18 -14.73 -10.27 -3.28
C HIS A 18 -15.45 -8.91 -3.38
N PRO A 19 -16.70 -8.77 -2.89
CA PRO A 19 -17.41 -7.50 -2.91
C PRO A 19 -16.65 -6.34 -2.24
N THR A 20 -15.91 -6.62 -1.16
CA THR A 20 -15.08 -5.60 -0.48
C THR A 20 -13.89 -5.18 -1.33
N ALA A 21 -13.29 -6.08 -2.12
CA ALA A 21 -12.23 -5.73 -3.07
C ALA A 21 -12.77 -4.86 -4.21
N GLN A 22 -14.00 -5.12 -4.70
CA GLN A 22 -14.65 -4.26 -5.69
C GLN A 22 -14.84 -2.82 -5.16
N LYS A 23 -15.28 -2.68 -3.90
CA LYS A 23 -15.41 -1.38 -3.24
C LYS A 23 -14.07 -0.67 -3.10
N LEU A 24 -13.02 -1.38 -2.66
CA LEU A 24 -11.68 -0.83 -2.58
C LEU A 24 -11.21 -0.32 -3.96
N ASN A 25 -11.31 -1.16 -4.98
CA ASN A 25 -10.88 -0.82 -6.33
C ASN A 25 -11.62 0.42 -6.84
N ALA A 26 -12.95 0.46 -6.74
CA ALA A 26 -13.73 1.63 -7.13
C ALA A 26 -13.30 2.90 -6.40
N ARG A 27 -13.07 2.83 -5.08
CA ARG A 27 -12.62 3.98 -4.28
C ARG A 27 -11.19 4.41 -4.64
N CYS A 28 -10.31 3.48 -5.01
CA CYS A 28 -8.99 3.82 -5.55
C CYS A 28 -9.10 4.55 -6.88
N LEU A 29 -9.97 4.11 -7.80
CA LEU A 29 -10.18 4.78 -9.09
C LEU A 29 -10.69 6.22 -8.92
N GLU A 30 -11.60 6.44 -7.98
CA GLU A 30 -12.05 7.78 -7.58
C GLU A 30 -10.88 8.60 -7.03
N PHE A 31 -10.13 8.05 -6.08
CA PHE A 31 -8.99 8.76 -5.46
C PHE A 31 -7.87 9.08 -6.46
N PHE A 32 -7.61 8.22 -7.44
CA PHE A 32 -6.63 8.51 -8.49
C PHE A 32 -7.00 9.76 -9.29
N THR A 33 -8.27 10.13 -9.38
CA THR A 33 -8.66 11.41 -10.01
C THR A 33 -8.15 12.63 -9.26
N GLU A 34 -7.97 12.53 -7.94
CA GLU A 34 -7.48 13.58 -7.04
C GLU A 34 -5.97 13.77 -7.12
N VAL A 35 -5.23 12.72 -7.51
CA VAL A 35 -3.76 12.67 -7.42
C VAL A 35 -3.04 12.46 -8.75
N GLN A 36 -3.74 12.19 -9.86
CA GLN A 36 -3.14 11.82 -11.17
C GLN A 36 -2.09 12.78 -11.73
N ASP A 37 -2.12 14.06 -11.38
CA ASP A 37 -1.18 15.08 -11.86
C ASP A 37 -0.19 15.53 -10.78
N LEU A 38 -0.08 14.77 -9.69
CA LEU A 38 0.80 15.06 -8.57
C LEU A 38 1.96 14.07 -8.56
N THR A 39 3.17 14.60 -8.42
CA THR A 39 4.38 13.77 -8.35
C THR A 39 4.57 13.21 -6.94
N PRO A 40 4.75 11.89 -6.76
CA PRO A 40 5.15 11.32 -5.48
C PRO A 40 6.40 11.98 -4.91
N GLY A 41 6.43 12.13 -3.60
CA GLY A 41 7.51 12.81 -2.89
C GLY A 41 7.00 13.63 -1.71
N LYS A 42 7.91 14.38 -1.10
CA LYS A 42 7.68 15.16 0.13
C LYS A 42 6.45 16.07 0.07
N ASP A 43 6.27 16.79 -1.05
CA ASP A 43 5.17 17.75 -1.18
C ASP A 43 3.81 17.04 -1.30
N LEU A 44 3.76 15.91 -2.02
CA LEU A 44 2.56 15.08 -2.09
C LEU A 44 2.27 14.42 -0.75
N GLU A 45 3.28 13.89 -0.06
CA GLU A 45 3.10 13.30 1.27
C GLU A 45 2.51 14.33 2.26
N TRP A 46 3.02 15.56 2.27
CA TRP A 46 2.48 16.63 3.09
C TRP A 46 1.02 16.95 2.73
N ARG A 47 0.71 17.06 1.44
CA ARG A 47 -0.65 17.33 0.94
C ARG A 47 -1.61 16.22 1.34
N LEU A 48 -1.20 14.96 1.19
CA LEU A 48 -1.99 13.78 1.53
C LEU A 48 -2.31 13.75 3.02
N ASN A 49 -1.33 13.96 3.89
CA ASN A 49 -1.56 13.99 5.33
C ASN A 49 -2.41 15.19 5.78
N THR A 50 -2.30 16.33 5.08
CA THR A 50 -3.07 17.54 5.42
C THR A 50 -4.54 17.44 4.98
N HIS A 51 -4.81 16.91 3.79
CA HIS A 51 -6.13 16.99 3.17
C HIS A 51 -6.86 15.65 3.07
N TYR A 52 -6.10 14.55 3.04
CA TYR A 52 -6.61 13.18 2.89
C TYR A 52 -6.21 12.27 4.06
N GLY A 53 -5.75 12.83 5.18
CA GLY A 53 -5.36 12.08 6.38
C GLY A 53 -6.54 11.53 7.20
N PRO A 54 -6.30 11.04 8.43
CA PRO A 54 -7.34 10.55 9.33
C PRO A 54 -8.51 11.51 9.48
N GLY A 55 -9.73 11.01 9.34
CA GLY A 55 -10.95 11.82 9.33
C GLY A 55 -11.46 12.15 7.91
N ASN A 56 -10.62 12.03 6.89
CA ASN A 56 -11.06 12.15 5.50
C ASN A 56 -11.83 10.89 5.05
N PRO A 57 -12.93 11.03 4.27
CA PRO A 57 -13.70 9.90 3.77
C PRO A 57 -12.89 8.87 2.94
N TYR A 58 -11.95 9.30 2.11
CA TYR A 58 -11.09 8.37 1.36
C TYR A 58 -10.25 7.52 2.31
N TYR A 59 -9.61 8.15 3.30
CA TYR A 59 -8.79 7.44 4.28
C TYR A 59 -9.61 6.45 5.11
N GLN A 60 -10.81 6.86 5.56
CA GLN A 60 -11.71 6.00 6.32
C GLN A 60 -12.14 4.78 5.51
N ASP A 61 -12.57 4.98 4.26
CA ASP A 61 -12.98 3.89 3.38
C ASP A 61 -11.82 2.93 3.08
N PHE A 62 -10.62 3.45 2.81
CA PHE A 62 -9.43 2.59 2.60
C PHE A 62 -9.12 1.75 3.84
N CYS A 63 -9.17 2.34 5.03
CA CYS A 63 -8.99 1.60 6.27
C CYS A 63 -10.06 0.51 6.43
N GLU A 64 -11.34 0.86 6.24
CA GLU A 64 -12.45 -0.09 6.37
C GLU A 64 -12.28 -1.28 5.42
N TYR A 65 -12.06 -1.02 4.13
CA TYR A 65 -12.00 -2.08 3.13
C TYR A 65 -10.75 -2.94 3.26
N ILE A 66 -9.59 -2.38 3.61
CA ILE A 66 -8.36 -3.16 3.84
C ILE A 66 -8.49 -4.01 5.10
N LEU A 67 -9.00 -3.46 6.20
CA LEU A 67 -9.19 -4.21 7.45
C LEU A 67 -10.23 -5.32 7.29
N GLN A 68 -11.32 -5.05 6.57
CA GLN A 68 -12.32 -6.04 6.24
C GLN A 68 -11.75 -7.11 5.30
N GLY A 69 -11.01 -6.71 4.27
CA GLY A 69 -10.38 -7.63 3.33
C GLY A 69 -9.31 -8.52 3.93
N LEU A 70 -8.64 -8.05 4.99
CA LEU A 70 -7.75 -8.87 5.80
C LEU A 70 -8.51 -9.97 6.55
N LYS A 71 -9.70 -9.68 7.09
CA LYS A 71 -10.58 -10.69 7.73
C LYS A 71 -11.14 -11.68 6.72
N GLU A 72 -11.45 -11.22 5.51
CA GLU A 72 -11.94 -12.04 4.40
C GLU A 72 -10.84 -12.89 3.75
N GLY A 73 -9.58 -12.56 4.00
CA GLY A 73 -8.42 -13.34 3.57
C GLY A 73 -7.87 -13.02 2.18
N TRP A 74 -8.41 -12.02 1.47
CA TRP A 74 -7.93 -11.63 0.14
C TRP A 74 -6.82 -10.56 0.18
N VAL A 75 -6.69 -9.82 1.27
CA VAL A 75 -5.60 -8.83 1.43
C VAL A 75 -4.31 -9.52 1.84
N ALA A 76 -3.26 -9.24 1.06
CA ALA A 76 -1.89 -9.70 1.33
C ALA A 76 -1.79 -11.21 1.54
N GLU A 77 -2.31 -12.01 0.60
CA GLU A 77 -2.34 -13.48 0.71
C GLU A 77 -0.96 -14.15 0.59
N THR A 78 -0.03 -13.54 -0.15
CA THR A 78 1.26 -14.14 -0.46
C THR A 78 2.23 -13.92 0.70
N LYS A 79 2.62 -15.01 1.36
CA LYS A 79 3.59 -15.00 2.46
C LYS A 79 5.02 -14.87 1.94
N LEU A 80 5.73 -13.85 2.43
CA LEU A 80 7.14 -13.61 2.10
C LEU A 80 8.05 -14.03 3.25
N ASP A 81 7.63 -13.75 4.47
CA ASP A 81 8.27 -14.19 5.70
C ASP A 81 7.19 -14.60 6.70
N GLY A 82 6.79 -15.88 6.61
CA GLY A 82 5.74 -16.46 7.43
C GLY A 82 4.43 -15.66 7.39
N ASN A 83 3.75 -15.55 8.53
CA ASN A 83 2.53 -14.74 8.64
C ASN A 83 2.83 -13.26 8.83
N ARG A 84 4.06 -12.90 9.22
CA ARG A 84 4.42 -11.55 9.66
C ARG A 84 4.69 -10.57 8.53
N TYR A 85 5.09 -11.06 7.35
CA TYR A 85 5.30 -10.23 6.17
C TYR A 85 4.66 -10.86 4.95
N ARG A 86 3.67 -10.17 4.40
CA ARG A 86 2.87 -10.65 3.28
C ARG A 86 2.60 -9.55 2.28
N ARG A 87 2.31 -9.94 1.03
CA ARG A 87 1.95 -9.03 -0.07
C ARG A 87 0.77 -9.54 -0.88
N GLY A 88 0.09 -8.64 -1.56
CA GLY A 88 -0.98 -8.96 -2.52
C GLY A 88 -0.96 -7.99 -3.70
N LYS A 89 -1.22 -8.51 -4.90
CA LYS A 89 -1.43 -7.69 -6.11
C LYS A 89 -2.93 -7.53 -6.32
N ILE A 90 -3.45 -6.32 -6.18
CA ILE A 90 -4.89 -6.05 -6.30
C ILE A 90 -5.22 -5.69 -7.76
N ALA A 91 -4.49 -4.75 -8.35
CA ALA A 91 -4.65 -4.36 -9.74
C ALA A 91 -3.30 -4.11 -10.41
N LEU A 92 -3.18 -4.53 -11.67
CA LEU A 92 -2.05 -4.20 -12.53
C LEU A 92 -2.25 -2.80 -13.14
N PRO A 93 -1.19 -2.09 -13.54
CA PRO A 93 -1.34 -0.78 -14.17
C PRO A 93 -2.01 -0.90 -15.55
N GLY A 94 -3.00 -0.05 -15.80
CA GLY A 94 -3.83 -0.04 -17.00
C GLY A 94 -4.47 1.34 -17.23
N SER A 95 -5.11 1.55 -18.38
CA SER A 95 -5.74 2.84 -18.67
C SER A 95 -6.92 3.14 -17.72
N GLU A 96 -7.62 2.10 -17.28
CA GLU A 96 -8.74 2.17 -16.35
C GLU A 96 -8.36 2.72 -14.98
N ASN A 97 -7.11 2.52 -14.54
CA ASN A 97 -6.57 3.00 -13.26
C ASN A 97 -5.48 4.04 -13.44
N ARG A 98 -5.47 4.75 -14.57
CA ARG A 98 -4.52 5.84 -14.87
C ARG A 98 -3.06 5.37 -14.72
N PHE A 99 -2.79 4.11 -15.05
CA PHE A 99 -1.51 3.44 -14.97
C PHE A 99 -0.92 3.28 -13.56
N PHE A 100 -1.73 3.42 -12.51
CA PHE A 100 -1.36 3.03 -11.16
C PHE A 100 -1.57 1.53 -10.96
N SER A 101 -0.56 0.82 -10.46
CA SER A 101 -0.79 -0.49 -9.85
C SER A 101 -1.33 -0.33 -8.43
N ILE A 102 -2.18 -1.26 -7.98
CA ILE A 102 -2.64 -1.33 -6.59
C ILE A 102 -2.08 -2.60 -5.96
N ALA A 103 -1.37 -2.44 -4.85
CA ALA A 103 -0.84 -3.54 -4.06
C ALA A 103 -1.15 -3.32 -2.57
N ALA A 104 -1.12 -4.40 -1.81
CA ALA A 104 -1.23 -4.35 -0.36
C ALA A 104 -0.04 -5.08 0.27
N VAL A 105 0.53 -4.49 1.32
CA VAL A 105 1.59 -5.06 2.13
C VAL A 105 1.09 -5.17 3.56
N TYR A 106 1.33 -6.32 4.18
CA TYR A 106 1.04 -6.58 5.58
C TYR A 106 2.35 -6.82 6.32
N MET A 107 2.54 -6.12 7.43
CA MET A 107 3.70 -6.24 8.32
C MET A 107 3.19 -6.36 9.77
N ASP A 108 3.73 -7.32 10.51
CA ASP A 108 3.47 -7.55 11.94
C ASP A 108 4.81 -7.71 12.67
N SER A 109 5.11 -6.74 13.54
CA SER A 109 6.37 -6.68 14.27
C SER A 109 6.24 -5.92 15.58
N GLN A 110 7.01 -6.33 16.59
CA GLN A 110 7.15 -5.61 17.87
C GLN A 110 8.40 -4.72 17.88
N ASP A 111 9.45 -5.15 17.20
CA ASP A 111 10.67 -4.39 16.92
C ASP A 111 10.70 -3.92 15.47
N VAL A 112 11.59 -2.98 15.13
CA VAL A 112 11.78 -2.52 13.74
C VAL A 112 12.05 -3.71 12.82
N TYR A 113 11.20 -3.90 11.82
CA TYR A 113 11.29 -5.01 10.88
C TYR A 113 11.51 -4.51 9.46
N SER A 114 12.58 -4.96 8.81
CA SER A 114 12.87 -4.61 7.42
C SER A 114 12.27 -5.66 6.47
N GLY A 115 11.39 -5.23 5.57
CA GLY A 115 10.87 -6.05 4.47
C GLY A 115 11.89 -6.24 3.34
N GLN A 116 11.43 -6.50 2.11
CA GLN A 116 12.32 -6.69 0.96
C GLN A 116 12.79 -5.37 0.35
N TYR A 117 14.09 -5.28 0.05
CA TYR A 117 14.66 -4.14 -0.67
C TYR A 117 14.01 -3.95 -2.04
N HIS A 118 13.62 -2.72 -2.35
CA HIS A 118 13.07 -2.38 -3.66
C HIS A 118 13.35 -0.91 -4.03
N ALA A 119 13.06 -0.59 -5.28
CA ALA A 119 13.16 0.75 -5.85
C ALA A 119 11.79 1.21 -6.33
N HIS A 120 11.63 2.53 -6.43
CA HIS A 120 10.42 3.24 -6.85
C HIS A 120 10.68 3.99 -8.17
N PRO A 121 10.72 3.33 -9.35
CA PRO A 121 11.05 4.01 -10.61
C PRO A 121 10.17 5.23 -10.90
N TYR A 122 8.88 5.15 -10.55
CA TYR A 122 7.87 6.19 -10.79
C TYR A 122 7.34 6.83 -9.49
N GLY A 123 7.93 6.47 -8.35
CA GLY A 123 7.41 6.84 -7.03
C GLY A 123 6.27 5.94 -6.55
N GLU A 124 5.81 6.20 -5.33
CA GLU A 124 4.77 5.42 -4.66
C GLU A 124 3.91 6.31 -3.76
N ILE A 125 2.65 5.92 -3.56
CA ILE A 125 1.73 6.52 -2.58
C ILE A 125 1.23 5.39 -1.69
N ASN A 126 1.56 5.44 -0.40
CA ASN A 126 1.12 4.44 0.58
C ASN A 126 0.09 5.04 1.52
N CYS A 127 -1.04 4.36 1.67
CA CYS A 127 -1.98 4.59 2.76
C CYS A 127 -1.58 3.69 3.94
N VAL A 128 -1.17 4.27 5.06
CA VAL A 128 -0.81 3.53 6.27
C VAL A 128 -2.09 3.20 7.04
N VAL A 129 -2.51 1.94 6.94
CA VAL A 129 -3.69 1.39 7.63
C VAL A 129 -3.24 0.65 8.89
N GLN A 130 -3.50 1.24 10.05
CA GLN A 130 -3.13 0.68 11.36
C GLN A 130 -4.12 -0.37 11.87
N ILE A 131 -3.65 -1.61 12.00
CA ILE A 131 -4.34 -2.68 12.75
C ILE A 131 -4.12 -2.46 14.25
N ASP A 132 -2.86 -2.35 14.66
CA ASP A 132 -2.46 -1.80 15.95
C ASP A 132 -2.25 -0.29 15.80
N LYS A 133 -2.77 0.51 16.74
CA LYS A 133 -2.67 1.98 16.73
C LYS A 133 -1.28 2.51 17.03
N THR A 134 -0.36 1.67 17.52
CA THR A 134 1.04 2.05 17.71
C THR A 134 1.92 1.72 16.51
N ALA A 135 1.40 1.05 15.48
CA ALA A 135 2.19 0.67 14.31
C ALA A 135 2.56 1.88 13.44
N GLU A 136 3.79 1.93 12.94
CA GLU A 136 4.26 2.98 12.04
C GLU A 136 4.97 2.35 10.84
N LEU A 137 4.91 3.04 9.70
CA LEU A 137 5.67 2.73 8.50
C LEU A 137 6.73 3.80 8.29
N LYS A 138 7.97 3.41 8.02
CA LYS A 138 9.06 4.34 7.72
C LYS A 138 9.08 4.74 6.25
N GLY A 139 8.53 5.92 5.97
CA GLY A 139 8.64 6.59 4.68
C GLY A 139 9.98 7.29 4.48
N MET A 140 10.11 8.04 3.37
CA MET A 140 11.30 8.85 3.09
C MET A 140 11.42 10.08 4.02
N GLN A 141 10.34 10.44 4.71
CA GLN A 141 10.23 11.62 5.57
C GLN A 141 10.25 11.27 7.07
N GLY A 142 10.31 10.00 7.44
CA GLY A 142 10.30 9.54 8.83
C GLY A 142 9.31 8.41 9.08
N TRP A 143 9.04 8.15 10.36
CA TRP A 143 8.00 7.21 10.80
C TRP A 143 6.63 7.84 10.66
N GLN A 144 5.68 7.07 10.12
CA GLN A 144 4.33 7.50 9.84
C GLN A 144 3.35 6.46 10.40
N GLY A 145 2.55 6.86 11.40
CA GLY A 145 1.38 6.10 11.85
C GLY A 145 0.21 6.24 10.87
N ALA A 146 -1.02 6.34 11.38
CA ALA A 146 -2.21 6.59 10.54
C ALA A 146 -2.03 7.81 9.62
N GLY A 147 -2.05 7.59 8.30
CA GLY A 147 -1.82 8.64 7.31
C GLY A 147 -1.19 8.09 6.04
N TRP A 148 -0.25 8.85 5.48
CA TRP A 148 0.32 8.56 4.16
C TRP A 148 1.84 8.70 4.14
N THR A 149 2.50 7.86 3.36
CA THR A 149 3.88 8.10 2.91
C THR A 149 3.91 8.23 1.40
N SER A 150 4.82 9.02 0.83
CA SER A 150 4.97 9.12 -0.62
C SER A 150 6.44 9.14 -1.06
N PRO A 151 7.09 7.96 -1.18
CA PRO A 151 8.41 7.85 -1.79
C PRO A 151 8.42 8.43 -3.22
N GLY A 152 9.38 9.32 -3.49
CA GLY A 152 9.51 9.95 -4.81
C GLY A 152 10.12 9.02 -5.87
N PRO A 153 10.01 9.38 -7.16
CA PRO A 153 10.67 8.66 -8.25
C PRO A 153 12.18 8.48 -8.03
N GLY A 154 12.68 7.28 -8.34
CA GLY A 154 14.09 6.90 -8.21
C GLY A 154 14.55 6.56 -6.78
N THR A 155 13.70 6.71 -5.76
CA THR A 155 14.04 6.30 -4.39
C THR A 155 14.12 4.78 -4.28
N HIS A 156 14.87 4.28 -3.29
CA HIS A 156 15.02 2.86 -3.02
C HIS A 156 15.28 2.62 -1.53
N HIS A 157 14.67 1.58 -0.97
CA HIS A 157 14.77 1.30 0.46
C HIS A 157 14.37 -0.12 0.81
N TYR A 158 14.67 -0.50 2.05
CA TYR A 158 13.92 -1.52 2.75
C TYR A 158 12.69 -0.84 3.38
N PRO A 159 11.46 -1.31 3.13
CA PRO A 159 10.31 -0.84 3.90
C PRO A 159 10.49 -1.30 5.35
N GLN A 160 10.26 -0.40 6.31
CA GLN A 160 10.42 -0.67 7.72
C GLN A 160 9.18 -0.26 8.51
#